data_AF-A0A351HSL3-F1
#
_entry.id   AF-A0A351HSL3-F1
#
_cell.length_a   1.000
_cell.length_b   1.000
_cell.length_c   1.000
_cell.angle_alpha   90.00
_cell.angle_beta   90.00
_cell.angle_gamma   90.00
#
_symmetry.space_group_name_H-M   'P 1'
#
loop_
_entity.id
_entity.type
_entity.pdbx_description
1 polymer ?
#
loop_
_entity_poly.entity_id
_entity_poly.type
_entity_poly.pdbx_seq_one_letter_code
_entity_poly.pdbx_strand_id
1 'polypeptide(L)'
;MTLKLHFGKKAWDFFSLLIPVVLFSASFFSCQGEKKELTDRVGNPLSIGKVVSRNVSLSDTTLIYASYLPKQYDSKAKLPVIFFFDPHGEGSLPLKKYQSLADTYGYIFIGSNNIKNGLSGTYCTQVFQLLLKETQGRFHID
;
A
#
# COMPACT_ATOMS: atom_id res chain seq x y z
N MET A 1 -16.85 75.84 26.29
CA MET A 1 -15.59 75.08 26.53
C MET A 1 -15.75 73.70 25.90
N THR A 2 -15.24 73.52 24.67
CA THR A 2 -14.18 72.54 24.30
C THR A 2 -14.62 71.07 24.51
N LEU A 3 -14.60 70.17 23.53
CA LEU A 3 -13.57 69.94 22.52
C LEU A 3 -14.17 69.06 21.39
N LYS A 4 -14.15 69.53 20.13
CA LYS A 4 -14.43 68.69 18.96
C LYS A 4 -13.16 67.90 18.63
N LEU A 5 -13.16 66.60 18.92
CA LEU A 5 -12.10 65.68 18.50
C LEU A 5 -12.25 65.38 17.01
N HIS A 6 -11.42 66.05 16.21
CA HIS A 6 -11.33 65.85 14.77
C HIS A 6 -10.41 64.66 14.49
N PHE A 7 -10.97 63.47 14.31
CA PHE A 7 -10.21 62.32 13.83
C PHE A 7 -9.87 62.52 12.35
N GLY A 8 -8.58 62.52 12.03
CA GLY A 8 -8.05 62.76 10.69
C GLY A 8 -8.22 61.55 9.78
N LYS A 9 -8.66 61.80 8.54
CA LYS A 9 -8.91 60.80 7.48
C LYS A 9 -7.69 59.90 7.16
N LYS A 10 -6.48 60.30 7.56
CA LYS A 10 -5.22 59.54 7.36
C LYS A 10 -5.16 58.18 8.07
N ALA A 11 -5.95 57.96 9.12
CA ALA A 11 -5.96 56.69 9.85
C ALA A 11 -6.70 55.56 9.08
N TRP A 12 -7.54 55.91 8.11
CA TRP A 12 -8.32 54.93 7.34
C TRP A 12 -7.54 54.38 6.14
N ASP A 13 -6.70 55.21 5.51
CA ASP A 13 -5.85 54.82 4.38
C ASP A 13 -4.77 53.80 4.80
N PHE A 14 -4.32 53.85 6.05
CA PHE A 14 -3.35 52.88 6.59
C PHE A 14 -3.97 51.50 6.86
N PHE A 15 -5.27 51.43 7.13
CA PHE A 15 -5.96 50.17 7.43
C PHE A 15 -6.48 49.47 6.17
N SER A 16 -6.64 50.20 5.06
CA SER A 16 -7.12 49.66 3.77
C SER A 16 -6.04 48.95 2.95
N LEU A 17 -4.75 49.15 3.26
CA LEU A 17 -3.62 48.57 2.52
C LEU A 17 -3.11 47.22 3.06
N LEU A 18 -3.62 46.76 4.20
CA LEU A 18 -3.22 45.49 4.82
C LEU A 18 -4.16 44.31 4.52
N ILE A 19 -5.29 44.56 3.85
CA ILE A 19 -6.30 43.55 3.50
C ILE A 19 -5.97 42.76 2.21
N PRO A 20 -5.27 43.29 1.18
CA PRO A 20 -4.97 42.49 -0.02
C PRO A 20 -3.80 41.50 0.15
N VAL A 21 -2.87 41.75 1.09
CA VAL A 21 -1.65 40.94 1.23
C VAL A 21 -1.95 39.56 1.84
N VAL A 22 -2.97 39.45 2.70
CA VAL A 22 -3.34 38.17 3.33
C VAL A 22 -4.12 37.26 2.36
N LEU A 23 -4.84 37.83 1.39
CA LEU A 23 -5.64 37.06 0.42
C LEU A 23 -4.84 36.44 -0.73
N PHE A 24 -3.58 36.87 -0.97
CA PHE A 24 -2.73 36.26 -2.00
C PHE A 24 -1.99 35.00 -1.53
N SER A 25 -2.00 34.70 -0.23
CA SER A 25 -1.30 33.52 0.32
C SER A 25 -2.16 32.24 0.38
N ALA A 26 -3.48 32.35 0.23
CA ALA A 26 -4.40 31.21 0.40
C ALA A 26 -4.56 30.33 -0.86
N SER A 27 -3.91 30.67 -1.98
CA SER A 27 -4.01 29.89 -3.23
C SER A 27 -2.94 28.80 -3.39
N PHE A 28 -2.05 28.59 -2.41
CA PHE A 28 -0.94 27.64 -2.52
C PHE A 28 -1.14 26.29 -1.81
N PHE A 29 -2.26 26.04 -1.14
CA PHE A 29 -2.56 24.75 -0.51
C PHE A 29 -3.86 24.14 -1.04
N SER A 30 -3.96 23.92 -2.35
CA SER A 30 -5.01 23.05 -2.89
C SER A 30 -4.49 22.20 -4.04
N CYS A 31 -3.63 21.26 -3.68
CA CYS A 31 -3.42 20.00 -4.40
C CYS A 31 -2.99 18.95 -3.36
N GLN A 32 -3.88 18.65 -2.41
CA GLN A 32 -3.82 17.38 -1.71
C GLN A 32 -4.35 16.32 -2.68
N GLY A 33 -3.45 15.77 -3.50
CA GLY A 33 -3.76 14.55 -4.21
C GLY A 33 -4.09 13.47 -3.18
N GLU A 34 -5.33 12.99 -3.16
CA GLU A 34 -5.71 11.83 -2.35
C GLU A 34 -4.77 10.68 -2.74
N LYS A 35 -3.90 10.27 -1.81
CA LYS A 35 -3.16 9.02 -1.96
C LYS A 35 -4.19 7.90 -1.83
N LYS A 36 -4.76 7.49 -2.96
CA LYS A 36 -5.70 6.37 -3.02
C LYS A 36 -4.99 5.12 -2.50
N GLU A 37 -5.45 4.60 -1.36
CA GLU A 37 -4.92 3.37 -0.77
C GLU A 37 -5.10 2.23 -1.77
N LEU A 38 -4.01 1.54 -2.10
CA LEU A 38 -4.05 0.49 -3.10
C LEU A 38 -4.75 -0.74 -2.53
N THR A 39 -5.77 -1.23 -3.22
CA THR A 39 -6.53 -2.40 -2.81
C THR A 39 -6.29 -3.59 -3.72
N ASP A 40 -6.53 -4.78 -3.18
CA ASP A 40 -6.58 -6.00 -3.95
C ASP A 40 -7.86 -6.07 -4.79
N ARG A 41 -7.99 -7.12 -5.61
CA ARG A 41 -9.16 -7.32 -6.48
C ARG A 41 -10.49 -7.52 -5.72
N VAL A 42 -10.43 -7.71 -4.41
CA VAL A 42 -11.57 -7.91 -3.51
C VAL A 42 -11.82 -6.67 -2.63
N GLY A 43 -11.01 -5.62 -2.76
CA GLY A 43 -11.17 -4.36 -2.04
C GLY A 43 -10.43 -4.27 -0.71
N ASN A 44 -9.61 -5.26 -0.34
CA ASN A 44 -8.81 -5.18 0.89
C ASN A 44 -7.53 -4.36 0.65
N PRO A 45 -7.06 -3.63 1.67
CA PRO A 45 -5.83 -2.84 1.55
C PRO A 45 -4.60 -3.72 1.32
N LEU A 46 -3.70 -3.25 0.45
CA LEU A 46 -2.44 -3.90 0.11
C LEU A 46 -1.25 -3.26 0.82
N SER A 47 -0.33 -4.09 1.31
CA SER A 47 0.95 -3.62 1.85
C SER A 47 2.04 -3.73 0.80
N ILE A 48 2.41 -2.59 0.22
CA ILE A 48 3.42 -2.49 -0.85
C ILE A 48 4.81 -2.26 -0.25
N GLY A 49 5.83 -2.92 -0.81
CA GLY A 49 7.22 -2.76 -0.37
C GLY A 49 7.50 -3.28 1.03
N LYS A 50 6.60 -4.10 1.60
CA LYS A 50 6.72 -4.66 2.94
C LYS A 50 6.33 -6.14 2.93
N VAL A 51 7.12 -6.97 3.61
CA VAL A 51 6.76 -8.38 3.81
C VAL A 51 5.60 -8.49 4.78
N VAL A 52 4.49 -9.03 4.30
CA VAL A 52 3.38 -9.48 5.14
C VAL A 52 3.63 -10.94 5.47
N SER A 53 4.02 -11.21 6.71
CA SER A 53 4.46 -12.56 7.11
C SER A 53 3.32 -13.57 7.23
N ARG A 54 2.09 -13.07 7.43
CA ARG A 54 0.91 -13.92 7.65
C ARG A 54 -0.33 -13.27 7.04
N ASN A 55 -0.73 -13.77 5.90
CA ASN A 55 -2.05 -13.63 5.31
C ASN A 55 -2.85 -14.90 5.61
N VAL A 56 -4.15 -14.75 5.78
CA VAL A 56 -5.12 -15.85 5.79
C VAL A 56 -5.93 -15.72 4.51
N SER A 57 -6.13 -16.81 3.77
CA SER A 57 -6.97 -16.77 2.57
C SER A 57 -8.40 -16.40 2.91
N LEU A 58 -9.01 -15.61 2.01
CA LEU A 58 -10.40 -15.19 2.15
C LEU A 58 -11.36 -16.35 1.87
N SER A 59 -10.96 -17.29 0.99
CA SER A 59 -11.79 -18.43 0.59
C SER A 59 -11.59 -19.68 1.44
N ASP A 60 -10.42 -19.85 2.04
CA ASP A 60 -10.10 -21.00 2.87
C ASP A 60 -9.18 -20.58 4.03
N THR A 61 -9.76 -20.48 5.23
CA THR A 61 -9.02 -20.01 6.41
C THR A 61 -7.88 -20.96 6.85
N THR A 62 -7.80 -22.17 6.30
CA THR A 62 -6.70 -23.12 6.57
C THR A 62 -5.44 -22.77 5.78
N LEU A 63 -5.57 -21.99 4.70
CA LEU A 63 -4.44 -21.52 3.91
C LEU A 63 -3.85 -20.24 4.53
N ILE A 64 -2.59 -20.35 4.90
CA ILE A 64 -1.78 -19.28 5.48
C ILE A 64 -0.52 -19.09 4.62
N TYR A 65 -0.23 -17.85 4.27
CA TYR A 65 0.90 -17.54 3.39
C TYR A 65 1.52 -16.18 3.71
N ALA A 66 2.76 -15.98 3.30
CA ALA A 66 3.42 -14.69 3.31
C ALA A 66 3.37 -14.07 1.91
N SER A 67 3.36 -12.75 1.83
CA SER A 67 3.40 -12.02 0.55
C SER A 67 4.36 -10.84 0.60
N TYR A 68 4.88 -10.49 -0.57
CA TYR A 68 5.57 -9.24 -0.82
C TYR A 68 5.16 -8.72 -2.20
N LEU A 69 4.66 -7.48 -2.22
CA LEU A 69 4.38 -6.75 -3.44
C LEU A 69 5.52 -5.76 -3.70
N PRO A 70 6.13 -5.76 -4.90
CA PRO A 70 7.25 -4.90 -5.19
C PRO A 70 6.84 -3.43 -5.14
N LYS A 71 7.79 -2.53 -4.87
CA LYS A 71 7.48 -1.09 -4.67
C LYS A 71 6.79 -0.42 -5.86
N GLN A 72 7.02 -0.92 -7.05
CA GLN A 72 6.40 -0.48 -8.30
C GLN A 72 5.07 -1.18 -8.62
N TYR A 73 4.53 -2.00 -7.71
CA TYR A 73 3.26 -2.70 -7.93
C TYR A 73 2.13 -1.69 -8.14
N ASP A 74 1.44 -1.85 -9.27
CA ASP A 74 0.22 -1.13 -9.62
C ASP A 74 -0.89 -2.16 -9.80
N SER A 75 -2.07 -1.91 -9.20
CA SER A 75 -3.24 -2.77 -9.35
C SER A 75 -3.82 -2.77 -10.77
N LYS A 76 -3.22 -2.08 -11.74
CA LYS A 76 -3.63 -2.15 -13.15
C LYS A 76 -2.73 -3.05 -13.99
N ALA A 77 -1.48 -3.26 -13.57
CA ALA A 77 -0.52 -4.06 -14.30
C ALA A 77 -0.50 -5.50 -13.79
N LYS A 78 -0.39 -6.46 -14.72
CA LYS A 78 -0.15 -7.85 -14.38
C LYS A 78 1.35 -8.06 -14.15
N LEU A 79 1.71 -8.68 -13.02
CA LEU A 79 3.10 -9.03 -12.71
C LEU A 79 3.28 -10.54 -12.54
N PRO A 80 4.44 -11.09 -12.92
CA PRO A 80 4.79 -12.46 -12.63
C PRO A 80 4.90 -12.73 -11.13
N VAL A 81 4.62 -13.98 -10.76
CA VAL A 81 4.66 -14.45 -9.36
C VAL A 81 5.75 -15.51 -9.17
N ILE A 82 6.51 -15.38 -8.10
CA ILE A 82 7.41 -16.45 -7.63
C ILE A 82 6.85 -17.04 -6.33
N PHE A 83 6.63 -18.35 -6.33
CA PHE A 83 6.21 -19.11 -5.17
C PHE A 83 7.42 -19.69 -4.43
N PHE A 84 7.46 -19.50 -3.12
CA PHE A 84 8.51 -20.00 -2.24
C PHE A 84 7.96 -21.05 -1.29
N PHE A 85 8.73 -22.11 -1.11
CA PHE A 85 8.46 -23.20 -0.16
C PHE A 85 9.67 -23.38 0.74
N ASP A 86 9.52 -22.97 1.98
CA ASP A 86 10.56 -23.13 2.99
C ASP A 86 10.43 -24.51 3.67
N PRO A 87 11.53 -25.25 3.90
CA PRO A 87 11.49 -26.57 4.53
C PRO A 87 10.82 -26.61 5.92
N HIS A 88 10.80 -25.49 6.65
CA HIS A 88 10.16 -25.34 7.96
C HIS A 88 8.74 -24.77 7.87
N GLY A 89 8.27 -24.41 6.68
CA GLY A 89 7.01 -23.71 6.48
C GLY A 89 7.06 -22.24 6.90
N GLU A 90 8.25 -21.62 6.92
CA GLU A 90 8.38 -20.19 7.14
C GLU A 90 8.42 -19.42 5.81
N GLY A 91 7.25 -19.23 5.19
CA GLY A 91 7.13 -18.54 3.90
C GLY A 91 7.68 -17.11 3.91
N SER A 92 7.75 -16.46 5.08
CA SER A 92 8.30 -15.09 5.18
C SER A 92 9.83 -15.02 5.06
N LEU A 93 10.53 -16.11 5.37
CA LEU A 93 11.99 -16.17 5.40
C LEU A 93 12.61 -15.88 4.01
N PRO A 94 12.22 -16.58 2.92
CA PRO A 94 12.76 -16.27 1.60
C PRO A 94 12.31 -14.91 1.08
N LEU A 95 11.11 -14.44 1.42
CA LEU A 95 10.61 -13.13 1.02
C LEU A 95 11.49 -12.00 1.58
N LYS A 96 11.82 -12.05 2.88
CA LYS A 96 12.72 -11.08 3.52
C LYS A 96 14.11 -11.10 2.88
N LYS A 97 14.61 -12.30 2.53
CA LYS A 97 15.95 -12.48 1.94
C LYS A 97 16.05 -11.92 0.51
N TYR A 98 14.98 -12.05 -0.27
CA TYR A 98 15.03 -11.77 -1.71
C TYR A 98 14.17 -10.58 -2.16
N GLN A 99 13.48 -9.87 -1.27
CA GLN A 99 12.57 -8.76 -1.64
C GLN A 99 13.19 -7.68 -2.54
N SER A 100 14.51 -7.45 -2.44
CA SER A 100 15.20 -6.51 -3.34
C SER A 100 15.16 -6.97 -4.81
N LEU A 101 15.12 -8.28 -5.07
CA LEU A 101 14.97 -8.84 -6.42
C LEU A 101 13.55 -8.65 -6.94
N ALA A 102 12.54 -8.77 -6.07
CA ALA A 102 11.16 -8.44 -6.43
C ALA A 102 11.06 -6.97 -6.88
N ASP A 103 11.67 -6.04 -6.12
CA ASP A 103 11.73 -4.64 -6.50
C ASP A 103 12.53 -4.41 -7.79
N THR A 104 13.64 -5.12 -7.99
CA THR A 104 14.52 -4.92 -9.16
C THR A 104 13.87 -5.41 -10.45
N TYR A 105 13.16 -6.54 -10.41
CA TYR A 105 12.68 -7.23 -11.61
C TYR A 105 11.16 -7.25 -11.75
N GLY A 106 10.39 -6.72 -10.79
CA GLY A 106 8.95 -6.61 -10.88
C GLY A 106 8.20 -7.94 -10.66
N TYR A 107 8.59 -8.68 -9.63
CA TYR A 107 7.90 -9.92 -9.24
C TYR A 107 7.08 -9.74 -7.97
N ILE A 108 5.92 -10.37 -7.94
CA ILE A 108 5.18 -10.64 -6.71
C ILE A 108 5.77 -11.89 -6.06
N PHE A 109 6.07 -11.85 -4.76
CA PHE A 109 6.52 -13.03 -4.04
C PHE A 109 5.43 -13.55 -3.12
N ILE A 110 5.22 -14.87 -3.16
CA ILE A 110 4.28 -15.58 -2.32
C ILE A 110 5.02 -16.74 -1.64
N GLY A 111 4.99 -16.81 -0.31
CA GLY A 111 5.61 -17.90 0.44
C GLY A 111 4.56 -18.72 1.18
N SER A 112 4.51 -20.04 1.00
CA SER A 112 3.58 -20.88 1.77
C SER A 112 4.00 -20.95 3.24
N ASN A 113 3.05 -20.81 4.17
CA ASN A 113 3.26 -21.13 5.58
C ASN A 113 2.69 -22.51 5.97
N ASN A 114 2.13 -23.26 5.00
CA ASN A 114 1.54 -24.58 5.21
C ASN A 114 2.48 -25.70 4.74
N ILE A 115 3.12 -25.53 3.57
CA ILE A 115 4.00 -26.54 2.97
C ILE A 115 5.35 -26.51 3.68
N LYS A 116 5.75 -27.68 4.20
CA LYS A 116 7.02 -27.94 4.89
C LYS A 116 7.43 -29.40 4.71
N ASN A 117 8.63 -29.75 5.14
CA ASN A 117 9.12 -31.12 5.08
C ASN A 117 8.24 -32.09 5.89
N GLY A 118 8.13 -33.33 5.40
CA GLY A 118 7.37 -34.41 6.05
C GLY A 118 5.87 -34.47 5.71
N LEU A 119 5.38 -33.61 4.82
CA LEU A 119 4.00 -33.66 4.33
C LEU A 119 3.84 -34.62 3.14
N SER A 120 2.63 -35.14 2.95
CA SER A 120 2.34 -35.95 1.76
C SER A 120 2.30 -35.10 0.50
N GLY A 121 2.71 -35.67 -0.64
CA GLY A 121 2.63 -34.98 -1.93
C GLY A 121 1.20 -34.58 -2.31
N THR A 122 0.19 -35.35 -1.88
CA THR A 122 -1.23 -35.02 -2.08
C THR A 122 -1.63 -33.76 -1.33
N TYR A 123 -1.21 -33.63 -0.06
CA TYR A 123 -1.47 -32.43 0.73
C TYR A 123 -0.73 -31.22 0.16
N CYS A 124 0.54 -31.36 -0.22
CA CYS A 124 1.30 -30.28 -0.86
C CYS A 124 0.62 -29.79 -2.15
N THR A 125 0.14 -30.72 -2.98
CA THR A 125 -0.60 -30.38 -4.20
C THR A 125 -1.88 -29.61 -3.87
N GLN A 126 -2.68 -30.10 -2.92
CA GLN A 126 -3.92 -29.43 -2.51
C GLN A 126 -3.67 -27.99 -2.03
N VAL A 127 -2.71 -27.81 -1.13
CA VAL A 127 -2.35 -26.48 -0.61
C VAL A 127 -1.83 -25.57 -1.72
N PHE A 128 -1.01 -26.09 -2.65
CA PHE A 128 -0.52 -25.28 -3.76
C PHE A 128 -1.65 -24.83 -4.69
N GLN A 129 -2.63 -25.69 -4.99
CA GLN A 129 -3.79 -25.30 -5.80
C GLN A 129 -4.63 -24.21 -5.11
N LEU A 130 -4.84 -24.32 -3.80
CA LEU A 130 -5.51 -23.27 -3.02
C LEU A 130 -4.71 -21.96 -3.07
N LEU A 131 -3.39 -22.02 -2.89
CA LEU A 131 -2.50 -20.86 -2.90
C LEU A 131 -2.48 -20.16 -4.26
N LEU A 132 -2.42 -20.93 -5.34
CA LEU A 132 -2.48 -20.41 -6.70
C LEU A 132 -3.81 -19.69 -6.96
N LYS A 133 -4.93 -20.33 -6.59
CA LYS A 133 -6.27 -19.75 -6.75
C LYS A 133 -6.45 -18.46 -5.94
N GLU A 134 -6.02 -18.46 -4.67
CA GLU A 134 -6.01 -17.27 -3.81
C GLU A 134 -5.19 -16.14 -4.45
N THR A 135 -3.99 -16.47 -4.96
CA THR A 135 -3.11 -15.49 -5.60
C THR A 135 -3.75 -14.88 -6.85
N GLN A 136 -4.34 -15.71 -7.72
CA GLN A 136 -5.09 -15.28 -8.92
C GLN A 136 -6.32 -14.42 -8.59
N GLY A 137 -7.02 -14.77 -7.51
CA GLY A 137 -8.20 -14.03 -7.06
C GLY A 137 -7.86 -12.67 -6.46
N ARG A 138 -6.69 -12.54 -5.83
CA ARG A 138 -6.32 -11.36 -5.04
C ARG A 138 -5.45 -10.37 -5.81
N PHE A 139 -4.46 -10.84 -6.58
CA PHE A 139 -3.47 -9.99 -7.23
C PHE A 139 -3.62 -9.98 -8.75
N HIS A 140 -3.08 -8.94 -9.40
CA HIS A 140 -3.00 -8.89 -10.85
C HIS A 140 -1.76 -9.65 -11.33
N ILE A 141 -1.94 -10.90 -11.72
CA ILE A 141 -0.86 -11.79 -12.15
C ILE A 141 -0.94 -12.08 -13.65
N ASP A 142 0.20 -12.39 -14.28
CA ASP A 142 0.32 -12.61 -15.73
C ASP A 142 -0.33 -13.90 -16.23
#